data_AF-K0DRF0-F1
#
_entry.id   AF-K0DRF0-F1
#
_cell.length_a   1.000
_cell.length_b   1.000
_cell.length_c   1.000
_cell.angle_alpha   90.00
_cell.angle_beta   90.00
_cell.angle_gamma   90.00
#
_symmetry.space_group_name_H-M   'P 1'
#
loop_
_entity.id
_entity.type
_entity.pdbx_description
1 polymer ?
#
loop_
_entity_poly.entity_id
_entity_poly.type
_entity_poly.pdbx_seq_one_letter_code
_entity_poly.pdbx_strand_id
1 'polypeptide(L)'
;MSRKSSQRSRPPLGKSMLLPLPPARIQALSLEHHLAVETIASGHGNVDLLVCLLKAVYTAWYLRAETPAGEDIRPFQRAEAGLERCIARAERGETWAMFDADKTAIEEVLVLHDRQLATAPAHRFLTALDNLNRFAVEGLKSPIPPLPAPPP
;
A
#
# COMPACT_ATOMS: atom_id res chain seq x y z
N MET A 1 8.22 -35.08 -29.04
CA MET A 1 8.78 -35.16 -27.66
C MET A 1 8.14 -34.06 -26.82
N SER A 2 7.29 -34.41 -25.85
CA SER A 2 6.48 -33.45 -25.09
C SER A 2 7.12 -33.19 -23.72
N ARG A 3 7.56 -31.95 -23.46
CA ARG A 3 8.13 -31.55 -22.15
C ARG A 3 6.97 -31.18 -21.22
N LYS A 4 6.63 -32.10 -20.30
CA LYS A 4 5.72 -31.82 -19.18
C LYS A 4 6.36 -30.77 -18.27
N SER A 5 5.73 -29.59 -18.13
CA SER A 5 6.13 -28.62 -17.12
C SER A 5 5.80 -29.19 -15.74
N SER A 6 6.85 -29.45 -14.96
CA SER A 6 6.71 -29.86 -13.57
C SER A 6 6.20 -28.66 -12.77
N GLN A 7 4.91 -28.64 -12.44
CA GLN A 7 4.37 -27.72 -11.45
C GLN A 7 5.02 -28.08 -10.11
N ARG A 8 6.02 -27.29 -9.70
CA ARG A 8 6.59 -27.36 -8.36
C ARG A 8 5.47 -27.07 -7.36
N SER A 9 4.98 -28.10 -6.70
CA SER A 9 4.09 -28.02 -5.55
C SER A 9 4.81 -27.19 -4.47
N ARG A 10 4.26 -26.01 -4.17
CA ARG A 10 4.76 -25.17 -3.08
C ARG A 10 4.65 -25.96 -1.76
N PRO A 11 5.67 -25.92 -0.88
CA PRO A 11 5.62 -26.61 0.40
C PRO A 11 4.36 -26.22 1.20
N PRO A 12 3.79 -27.13 2.00
CA PRO A 12 2.64 -26.82 2.83
C PRO A 12 2.95 -25.66 3.78
N LEU A 13 2.04 -24.69 3.85
CA LEU A 13 2.18 -23.50 4.70
C LEU A 13 2.27 -23.91 6.18
N GLY A 14 3.29 -23.43 6.88
CA GLY A 14 3.39 -23.60 8.32
C GLY A 14 2.25 -22.90 9.05
N LYS A 15 1.89 -23.37 10.25
CA LYS A 15 0.76 -22.81 11.04
C LYS A 15 0.87 -21.29 11.26
N SER A 16 2.09 -20.77 11.45
CA SER A 16 2.34 -19.32 11.60
C SER A 16 1.99 -18.50 10.35
N MET A 17 2.01 -19.10 9.17
CA MET A 17 1.68 -18.45 7.89
C MET A 17 0.18 -18.27 7.67
N LEU A 18 -0.63 -19.00 8.45
CA LEU A 18 -2.09 -18.95 8.42
C LEU A 18 -2.66 -17.99 9.45
N LEU A 19 -1.85 -17.56 10.41
CA LEU A 19 -2.20 -16.56 11.41
C LEU A 19 -1.82 -15.14 10.92
N PRO A 20 -2.42 -14.09 11.49
CA PRO A 20 -1.95 -12.73 11.30
C PRO A 20 -0.49 -12.54 11.70
N LEU A 21 0.09 -11.41 11.28
CA LEU A 21 1.43 -11.03 11.71
C LEU A 21 1.52 -10.91 13.24
N PRO A 22 2.72 -11.06 13.84
CA PRO A 22 2.89 -10.80 15.26
C PRO A 22 2.44 -9.37 15.63
N PRO A 23 1.70 -9.17 16.75
CA PRO A 23 1.16 -7.86 17.13
C PRO A 23 2.20 -6.73 17.17
N ALA A 24 3.41 -7.03 17.66
CA ALA A 24 4.51 -6.06 17.69
C ALA A 24 4.89 -5.55 16.29
N ARG A 25 4.81 -6.41 15.26
CA ARG A 25 5.07 -6.03 13.88
C ARG A 25 3.95 -5.17 13.30
N ILE A 26 2.70 -5.50 13.62
CA ILE A 26 1.53 -4.72 13.21
C ILE A 26 1.62 -3.31 13.80
N GLN A 27 1.91 -3.20 15.09
CA GLN A 27 2.05 -1.91 15.77
C GLN A 27 3.20 -1.07 15.19
N ALA A 28 4.35 -1.69 14.90
CA ALA A 28 5.47 -0.99 14.29
C ALA A 28 5.13 -0.42 12.91
N LEU A 29 4.48 -1.21 12.04
CA LEU A 29 4.05 -0.74 10.72
C LEU A 29 3.01 0.38 10.82
N SER A 30 1.99 0.20 11.66
CA SER A 30 0.96 1.22 11.88
C SER A 30 1.58 2.55 12.34
N LEU A 31 2.47 2.48 13.35
CA LEU A 31 3.16 3.67 13.85
C LEU A 31 4.03 4.35 12.78
N GLU A 32 4.80 3.57 12.02
CA GLU A 32 5.64 4.09 10.93
C GLU A 32 4.81 4.85 9.90
N HIS A 33 3.70 4.27 9.43
CA HIS A 33 2.87 4.89 8.39
C HIS A 33 2.18 6.15 8.90
N HIS A 34 1.55 6.12 10.08
CA HIS A 34 0.84 7.29 10.62
C HIS A 34 1.81 8.43 10.97
N LEU A 35 3.01 8.12 11.48
CA LEU A 35 4.05 9.15 11.67
C LEU A 35 4.55 9.74 10.35
N ALA A 36 4.66 8.93 9.28
CA ALA A 36 5.07 9.43 7.98
C ALA A 36 4.06 10.44 7.42
N VAL A 37 2.76 10.19 7.56
CA VAL A 37 1.70 11.16 7.20
C VAL A 37 1.87 12.47 7.95
N GLU A 38 1.94 12.43 9.29
CA GLU A 38 2.05 13.64 10.11
C GLU A 38 3.34 14.41 9.84
N THR A 39 4.45 13.71 9.62
CA THR A 39 5.74 14.33 9.31
C THR A 39 5.69 15.08 7.99
N ILE A 40 5.11 14.49 6.93
CA ILE A 40 4.94 15.17 5.64
C ILE A 40 3.95 16.33 5.75
N ALA A 41 2.82 16.13 6.45
CA ALA A 41 1.82 17.18 6.67
C ALA A 41 2.37 18.39 7.42
N SER A 42 3.34 18.19 8.32
CA SER A 42 4.04 19.25 9.05
C SER A 42 5.12 19.99 8.23
N GLY A 43 5.32 19.63 6.96
CA GLY A 43 6.34 20.24 6.09
C GLY A 43 7.72 19.60 6.15
N HIS A 44 7.90 18.55 6.95
CA HIS A 44 9.19 17.86 7.16
C HIS A 44 9.31 16.56 6.35
N GLY A 45 8.60 16.49 5.22
CA GLY A 45 8.61 15.33 4.34
C GLY A 45 9.99 15.04 3.74
N ASN A 46 10.14 13.82 3.24
CA ASN A 46 11.26 13.44 2.38
C ASN A 46 10.82 12.28 1.47
N VAL A 47 11.70 11.91 0.53
CA VAL A 47 11.43 10.84 -0.43
C VAL A 47 11.19 9.49 0.25
N ASP A 48 11.92 9.19 1.33
CA ASP A 48 11.77 7.91 2.05
C ASP A 48 10.39 7.78 2.71
N LEU A 49 9.89 8.87 3.30
CA LEU A 49 8.54 8.92 3.89
C LEU A 49 7.45 8.78 2.83
N LEU A 50 7.62 9.42 1.66
CA LEU A 50 6.69 9.22 0.54
C LEU A 50 6.71 7.78 0.04
N VAL A 51 7.90 7.19 -0.13
CA VAL A 51 8.05 5.80 -0.57
C VAL A 51 7.45 4.85 0.46
N CYS A 52 7.60 5.14 1.76
CA CYS A 52 6.95 4.41 2.83
C CYS A 52 5.43 4.41 2.67
N LEU A 53 4.81 5.58 2.48
CA LEU A 53 3.36 5.69 2.28
C LEU A 53 2.87 5.04 0.98
N LEU A 54 3.61 5.19 -0.13
CA LEU A 54 3.29 4.50 -1.38
C LEU A 54 3.29 2.98 -1.20
N LYS A 55 4.31 2.44 -0.52
CA LYS A 55 4.38 1.00 -0.20
C LYS A 55 3.19 0.56 0.65
N ALA A 56 2.78 1.38 1.63
CA ALA A 56 1.60 1.10 2.46
C ALA A 56 0.32 1.04 1.62
N VAL A 57 0.07 2.07 0.79
CA VAL A 57 -1.11 2.17 -0.09
C VAL A 57 -1.17 0.97 -1.05
N TYR A 58 -0.06 0.63 -1.71
CA TYR A 58 -0.03 -0.50 -2.64
C TYR A 58 -0.13 -1.85 -1.94
N THR A 59 0.48 -2.02 -0.77
CA THR A 59 0.32 -3.26 0.01
C THR A 59 -1.13 -3.44 0.42
N ALA A 60 -1.79 -2.36 0.87
CA ALA A 60 -3.20 -2.37 1.20
C ALA A 60 -4.09 -2.70 -0.01
N TRP A 61 -3.74 -2.17 -1.19
CA TRP A 61 -4.41 -2.48 -2.45
C TRP A 61 -4.32 -3.96 -2.82
N TYR A 62 -3.15 -4.57 -2.65
CA TYR A 62 -2.95 -6.00 -2.92
C TYR A 62 -3.61 -6.89 -1.87
N LEU A 63 -3.88 -6.37 -0.66
CA LEU A 63 -4.62 -7.06 0.41
C LEU A 63 -6.13 -6.78 0.41
N ARG A 64 -6.64 -5.98 -0.53
CA ARG A 64 -8.03 -5.49 -0.48
C ARG A 64 -9.08 -6.60 -0.40
N ALA A 65 -8.82 -7.77 -1.02
CA ALA A 65 -9.74 -8.90 -1.03
C ALA A 65 -9.84 -9.62 0.34
N GLU A 66 -8.96 -9.31 1.28
CA GLU A 66 -8.96 -9.91 2.63
C GLU A 66 -9.96 -9.22 3.59
N THR A 67 -10.58 -8.11 3.17
CA THR A 67 -11.53 -7.35 3.99
C THR A 67 -12.68 -6.81 3.12
N PRO A 68 -13.96 -6.86 3.55
CA PRO A 68 -15.07 -6.29 2.78
C PRO A 68 -14.89 -4.80 2.46
N ALA A 69 -14.27 -4.04 3.37
CA ALA A 69 -13.97 -2.63 3.17
C ALA A 69 -12.97 -2.36 2.01
N GLY A 70 -12.24 -3.37 1.55
CA GLY A 70 -11.34 -3.26 0.39
C GLY A 70 -12.04 -3.43 -0.97
N GLU A 71 -13.35 -3.68 -1.00
CA GLU A 71 -14.10 -3.72 -2.26
C GLU A 71 -14.24 -2.33 -2.90
N ASP A 72 -14.32 -1.28 -2.07
CA ASP A 72 -14.32 0.09 -2.56
C ASP A 72 -12.90 0.51 -2.97
N ILE A 73 -12.70 0.76 -4.26
CA ILE A 73 -11.40 1.17 -4.80
C ILE A 73 -11.14 2.67 -4.62
N ARG A 74 -12.17 3.48 -4.35
CA ARG A 74 -12.08 4.96 -4.34
C ARG A 74 -11.08 5.50 -3.30
N PRO A 75 -10.98 4.95 -2.07
CA PRO A 75 -9.97 5.40 -1.11
C PRO A 75 -8.54 5.23 -1.64
N PHE A 76 -8.24 4.09 -2.28
CA PHE A 76 -6.92 3.84 -2.87
C PHE A 76 -6.58 4.83 -3.98
N GLN A 77 -7.54 5.10 -4.86
CA GLN A 77 -7.38 6.06 -5.95
C GLN A 77 -7.10 7.49 -5.43
N ARG A 78 -7.83 7.92 -4.40
CA ARG A 78 -7.65 9.25 -3.80
C ARG A 78 -6.32 9.37 -3.07
N ALA A 79 -5.93 8.33 -2.33
CA ALA A 79 -4.65 8.28 -1.62
C ALA A 79 -3.47 8.31 -2.60
N GLU A 80 -3.51 7.50 -3.66
CA GLU A 80 -2.49 7.50 -4.70
C GLU A 80 -2.36 8.87 -5.37
N ALA A 81 -3.47 9.47 -5.80
CA ALA A 81 -3.45 10.80 -6.39
C ALA A 81 -2.93 11.89 -5.42
N GLY A 82 -3.19 11.76 -4.12
CA GLY A 82 -2.66 12.64 -3.08
C GLY A 82 -1.14 12.52 -2.93
N LEU A 83 -0.62 11.28 -2.96
CA LEU A 83 0.83 11.03 -2.94
C LEU A 83 1.51 11.52 -4.23
N GLU A 84 0.89 11.32 -5.40
CA GLU A 84 1.39 11.86 -6.67
C GLU A 84 1.47 13.39 -6.67
N ARG A 85 0.48 14.08 -6.09
CA ARG A 85 0.55 15.54 -5.89
C ARG A 85 1.73 15.94 -5.00
N CYS A 86 2.02 15.17 -3.94
CA CYS A 86 3.17 15.41 -3.07
C CYS A 86 4.50 15.20 -3.81
N ILE A 87 4.60 14.14 -4.63
CA ILE A 87 5.76 13.86 -5.50
C ILE A 87 6.00 15.03 -6.46
N ALA A 88 4.94 15.45 -7.18
CA ALA A 88 5.05 16.52 -8.16
C ALA A 88 5.51 17.85 -7.53
N ARG A 89 5.12 18.14 -6.28
CA ARG A 89 5.62 19.31 -5.52
C ARG A 89 7.11 19.19 -5.23
N ALA A 90 7.52 18.03 -4.71
CA ALA A 90 8.93 17.75 -4.40
C ALA A 90 9.82 17.84 -5.64
N GLU A 91 9.36 17.34 -6.79
CA GLU A 91 10.06 17.44 -8.08
C GLU A 91 10.22 18.89 -8.56
N ARG A 92 9.30 19.78 -8.20
CA ARG A 92 9.42 21.24 -8.46
C ARG A 92 10.28 21.97 -7.44
N GLY A 93 10.85 21.26 -6.45
CA GLY A 93 11.63 21.86 -5.37
C GLY A 93 10.80 22.67 -4.38
N GLU A 94 9.47 22.49 -4.39
CA GLU A 94 8.58 23.12 -3.41
C GLU A 94 8.74 22.44 -2.04
N THR A 95 8.39 23.16 -0.97
CA THR A 95 8.29 22.56 0.36
C THR A 95 7.31 21.40 0.33
N TRP A 96 7.66 20.32 1.03
CA TRP A 96 6.76 19.20 1.27
C TRP A 96 5.43 19.70 1.84
N ALA A 97 4.33 19.36 1.17
CA ALA A 97 3.01 19.78 1.61
C ALA A 97 2.00 18.70 1.28
N MET A 98 1.23 18.29 2.28
CA MET A 98 0.09 17.41 2.17
C MET A 98 -1.13 18.18 2.66
N PHE A 99 -2.09 18.44 1.76
CA PHE A 99 -3.31 19.16 2.13
C PHE A 99 -4.27 18.24 2.88
N ASP A 100 -5.19 18.82 3.65
CA ASP A 100 -6.12 18.06 4.50
C ASP A 100 -6.91 16.99 3.74
N ALA A 101 -7.32 17.28 2.50
CA ALA A 101 -8.00 16.31 1.64
C ALA A 101 -7.10 15.14 1.22
N ASP A 102 -5.83 15.40 0.93
CA ASP A 102 -4.83 14.38 0.60
C ASP A 102 -4.52 13.52 1.84
N LYS A 103 -4.32 14.19 2.98
CA LYS A 103 -4.08 13.56 4.28
C LYS A 103 -5.21 12.62 4.66
N THR A 104 -6.46 13.11 4.63
CA THR A 104 -7.65 12.33 4.97
C THR A 104 -7.77 11.08 4.10
N ALA A 105 -7.51 11.20 2.80
CA ALA A 105 -7.59 10.06 1.88
C ALA A 105 -6.52 9.00 2.18
N ILE A 106 -5.30 9.42 2.53
CA ILE A 106 -4.22 8.50 2.90
C ILE A 106 -4.53 7.81 4.23
N GLU A 107 -4.98 8.56 5.24
CA GLU A 107 -5.37 8.03 6.55
C GLU A 107 -6.49 6.99 6.45
N GLU A 108 -7.49 7.22 5.59
CA GLU A 108 -8.57 6.25 5.32
C GLU A 108 -8.00 4.90 4.86
N VAL A 109 -7.02 4.92 3.96
CA VAL A 109 -6.33 3.70 3.49
C VAL A 109 -5.46 3.09 4.59
N LEU A 110 -4.78 3.89 5.41
CA LEU A 110 -3.96 3.37 6.52
C LEU A 110 -4.82 2.68 7.59
N VAL A 111 -5.98 3.24 7.93
CA VAL A 111 -6.93 2.60 8.86
C VAL A 111 -7.45 1.28 8.28
N LEU A 112 -7.73 1.23 6.98
CA LEU A 112 -8.05 -0.03 6.31
C LEU A 112 -6.88 -1.02 6.38
N HIS A 113 -5.66 -0.54 6.13
CA HIS A 113 -4.46 -1.38 6.16
C HIS A 113 -4.18 -1.95 7.54
N ASP A 114 -4.35 -1.18 8.61
CA ASP A 114 -4.21 -1.64 9.99
C ASP A 114 -5.17 -2.81 10.30
N ARG A 115 -6.42 -2.71 9.81
CA ARG A 115 -7.41 -3.79 9.92
C ARG A 115 -6.98 -5.02 9.13
N GLN A 116 -6.51 -4.84 7.90
CA GLN A 116 -5.99 -5.93 7.09
C GLN A 116 -4.81 -6.63 7.78
N LEU A 117 -3.86 -5.90 8.37
CA LEU A 117 -2.72 -6.48 9.07
C LEU A 117 -3.13 -7.28 10.31
N ALA A 118 -4.20 -6.86 11.00
CA ALA A 118 -4.73 -7.53 12.17
C ALA A 118 -5.48 -8.83 11.86
N THR A 119 -6.04 -8.97 10.64
CA THR A 119 -6.91 -10.11 10.29
C THR A 119 -6.34 -11.02 9.21
N ALA A 120 -5.58 -10.48 8.26
CA ALA A 120 -5.11 -11.23 7.10
C ALA A 120 -4.01 -12.23 7.50
N PRO A 121 -4.04 -13.46 6.97
CA PRO A 121 -2.96 -14.42 7.17
C PRO A 121 -1.61 -13.88 6.67
N ALA A 122 -0.52 -14.18 7.38
CA ALA A 122 0.81 -13.67 7.06
C ALA A 122 1.27 -14.01 5.63
N HIS A 123 0.89 -15.16 5.08
CA HIS A 123 1.22 -15.50 3.69
C HIS A 123 0.56 -14.55 2.66
N ARG A 124 -0.62 -13.98 2.96
CA ARG A 124 -1.28 -12.99 2.10
C ARG A 124 -0.51 -11.68 2.11
N PHE A 125 -0.07 -11.24 3.30
CA PHE A 125 0.79 -10.08 3.44
C PHE A 125 2.11 -10.24 2.66
N LEU A 126 2.78 -11.40 2.77
CA LEU A 126 4.00 -11.66 1.99
C LEU A 126 3.74 -11.68 0.48
N THR A 127 2.61 -12.27 0.05
CA THR A 127 2.21 -12.25 -1.37
C THR A 127 1.97 -10.81 -1.87
N ALA A 128 1.38 -9.94 -1.04
CA ALA A 128 1.19 -8.53 -1.35
C ALA A 128 2.52 -7.79 -1.50
N LEU A 129 3.50 -8.05 -0.62
CA LEU A 129 4.85 -7.51 -0.74
C LEU A 129 5.57 -8.01 -2.00
N ASP A 130 5.44 -9.29 -2.35
CA ASP A 130 6.02 -9.83 -3.58
C ASP A 130 5.44 -9.14 -4.83
N ASN A 131 4.12 -8.91 -4.85
CA ASN A 131 3.47 -8.20 -5.95
C ASN A 131 3.94 -6.73 -6.04
N LEU A 132 4.08 -6.04 -4.91
CA LEU A 132 4.62 -4.69 -4.83
C LEU A 132 6.08 -4.62 -5.33
N ASN A 133 6.93 -5.56 -4.90
CA ASN A 133 8.32 -5.62 -5.35
C ASN A 133 8.42 -5.87 -6.85
N ARG A 134 7.58 -6.76 -7.39
CA ARG A 134 7.51 -7.00 -8.84
C ARG A 134 7.09 -5.74 -9.60
N PHE A 135 6.05 -5.05 -9.12
CA PHE A 135 5.62 -3.77 -9.70
C PHE A 135 6.76 -2.75 -9.72
N ALA A 136 7.50 -2.61 -8.60
CA ALA A 136 8.60 -1.66 -8.50
C ALA A 136 9.77 -1.96 -9.46
N VAL A 137 10.04 -3.25 -9.74
CA VAL A 137 11.10 -3.68 -10.68
C VAL A 137 10.67 -3.56 -12.14
N GLU A 138 9.41 -3.89 -12.45
CA GLU A 138 8.92 -3.96 -13.83
C GLU A 138 8.54 -2.58 -14.41
N GLY A 139 8.52 -1.52 -13.59
CA GLY A 139 8.21 -0.16 -14.04
C GLY A 139 6.83 -0.03 -14.69
N LEU A 140 5.89 -0.89 -14.27
CA LEU A 140 4.55 -0.98 -14.86
C LEU A 140 3.70 0.23 -14.50
N LYS A 141 2.60 0.42 -15.24
CA LYS A 141 1.52 1.34 -14.85
C LYS A 141 1.00 0.96 -13.46
N SER A 142 0.52 1.95 -12.70
CA SER A 142 -0.06 1.73 -11.37
C SER A 142 -1.05 0.55 -11.40
N PRO A 143 -1.00 -0.35 -10.40
CA PRO A 143 -1.97 -1.42 -10.25
C PRO A 143 -3.35 -0.91 -9.78
N ILE A 144 -3.44 0.33 -9.32
CA ILE A 144 -4.69 0.99 -8.94
C ILE A 144 -5.29 1.62 -10.23
N PRO A 145 -6.54 1.30 -10.59
CA PRO A 145 -7.17 1.93 -11.74
C PRO A 145 -7.27 3.44 -11.55
N PRO A 146 -7.07 4.27 -12.59
CA PRO A 146 -7.17 5.72 -12.46
C PRO A 146 -8.58 6.15 -12.04
N LEU A 147 -8.69 7.30 -11.35
CA LEU A 147 -9.99 7.93 -11.10
C LEU A 147 -10.70 8.13 -12.45
N PRO A 148 -12.02 7.82 -12.55
CA PRO A 148 -12.77 8.14 -13.74
C PRO A 148 -12.69 9.66 -13.98
N ALA A 149 -12.39 10.06 -15.22
CA ALA A 149 -12.39 11.46 -15.60
C ALA A 149 -13.79 12.06 -15.33
N PRO A 150 -13.88 13.31 -14.82
CA PRO A 150 -15.18 13.97 -14.70
C PRO A 150 -15.87 14.01 -16.08
N PRO A 151 -17.20 13.83 -16.15
CA PRO A 151 -17.91 13.97 -17.41
C PRO A 151 -17.71 15.40 -17.95
N PRO A 152 -17.69 15.57 -19.29
CA PRO A 152 -17.52 16.86 -19.95
C PRO A 152 -18.65 17.85 -19.65
#